data_AF-A0A6J6LMC1-F1
#
_entry.id   AF-A0A6J6LMC1-F1
#
_cell.length_a   1.000
_cell.length_b   1.000
_cell.length_c   1.000
_cell.angle_alpha   90.00
_cell.angle_beta   90.00
_cell.angle_gamma   90.00
#
_symmetry.space_group_name_H-M   'P 1'
#
loop_
_entity.id
_entity.type
_entity.pdbx_description
1 polymer ?
#
loop_
_entity_poly.entity_id
_entity_poly.type
_entity_poly.pdbx_seq_one_letter_code
_entity_poly.pdbx_strand_id
1 'polypeptide(L)'
;MPSHDEPGTGDPIQDEILELERELCRLAEVSAARIVTDRVGRPTEVHILAQGAKHPKQVVRDIQSVALASFGIELDRRIVSVVQLGGEAGGSRSGGVSSVSPEALENPVRLSDRTTLRHVAAEANGLRSLVRVTLVNQDREAIGFAEGSVASSARHRLVAAATIDALRQLLPAAECCDVDTAQILRVGTEDVAVVTVAFVLTSAEHLLSGSAVVRRRDESAAIARAVLDATNRRLAIVL
;
A
#
# COMPACT_ATOMS: atom_id res chain seq x y z
N MET A 1 49.10 -4.60 -16.91
CA MET A 1 48.25 -5.81 -16.82
C MET A 1 46.81 -5.34 -16.66
N PRO A 2 45.88 -5.70 -17.55
CA PRO A 2 44.48 -5.33 -17.40
C PRO A 2 43.79 -6.36 -16.50
N SER A 3 43.21 -5.91 -15.40
CA SER A 3 42.23 -6.67 -14.62
C SER A 3 40.89 -6.53 -15.32
N HIS A 4 40.41 -7.63 -15.91
CA HIS A 4 39.09 -7.76 -16.48
C HIS A 4 38.03 -7.61 -15.38
N ASP A 5 37.13 -6.63 -15.56
CA ASP A 5 35.79 -6.65 -14.99
C ASP A 5 35.07 -7.91 -15.51
N GLU A 6 34.64 -8.79 -14.62
CA GLU A 6 33.61 -9.79 -14.94
C GLU A 6 32.22 -9.18 -14.70
N PRO A 7 31.28 -9.30 -15.67
CA PRO A 7 29.91 -8.84 -15.48
C PRO A 7 29.16 -9.80 -14.56
N GLY A 8 28.34 -9.21 -13.68
CA GLY A 8 27.64 -9.90 -12.60
C GLY A 8 26.82 -11.11 -13.06
N THR A 9 27.07 -12.24 -12.39
CA THR A 9 26.24 -13.44 -12.42
C THR A 9 24.88 -13.13 -11.78
N GLY A 10 23.84 -13.02 -12.61
CA GLY A 10 22.44 -13.05 -12.17
C GLY A 10 22.13 -14.41 -11.54
N ASP A 11 21.26 -14.41 -10.53
CA ASP A 11 20.79 -15.63 -9.89
C ASP A 11 19.87 -16.36 -10.90
N PRO A 12 20.24 -17.56 -11.41
CA PRO A 12 19.51 -18.22 -12.51
C PRO A 12 18.05 -18.52 -12.15
N ILE A 13 17.76 -18.66 -10.85
CA ILE A 13 16.39 -18.84 -10.34
C ILE A 13 15.57 -17.56 -10.53
N GLN A 14 16.18 -16.40 -10.30
CA GLN A 14 15.51 -15.09 -10.46
C GLN A 14 15.24 -14.79 -11.93
N ASP A 15 16.16 -15.19 -12.82
CA ASP A 15 16.00 -15.02 -14.27
C ASP A 15 14.82 -15.86 -14.81
N GLU A 16 14.68 -17.13 -14.38
CA GLU A 16 13.54 -17.99 -14.75
C GLU A 16 12.19 -17.44 -14.26
N ILE A 17 12.13 -16.85 -13.05
CA ILE A 17 10.92 -16.24 -12.51
C ILE A 17 10.54 -14.98 -13.30
N LEU A 18 11.54 -14.16 -13.67
CA LEU A 18 11.32 -12.95 -14.44
C LEU A 18 10.83 -13.26 -15.87
N GLU A 19 11.28 -14.37 -16.46
CA GLU A 19 10.74 -14.89 -17.71
C GLU A 19 9.30 -15.37 -17.56
N LEU A 20 8.97 -16.07 -16.47
CA LEU A 20 7.60 -16.48 -16.19
C LEU A 20 6.66 -15.26 -16.01
N GLU A 21 7.06 -14.23 -15.27
CA GLU A 21 6.29 -12.98 -15.13
C GLU A 21 6.02 -12.32 -16.50
N ARG A 22 7.03 -12.29 -17.38
CA ARG A 22 6.89 -11.76 -18.75
C ARG A 22 5.96 -12.61 -19.59
N GLU A 23 6.01 -13.93 -19.45
CA GLU A 23 5.12 -14.84 -20.18
C GLU A 23 3.67 -14.67 -19.72
N LEU A 24 3.43 -14.53 -18.41
CA LEU A 24 2.09 -14.29 -17.87
C LEU A 24 1.50 -12.96 -18.38
N CYS A 25 2.31 -11.92 -18.55
CA CYS A 25 1.89 -10.66 -19.16
C CYS A 25 1.52 -10.76 -20.65
N ARG A 26 1.85 -11.87 -21.34
CA ARG A 26 1.40 -12.09 -22.74
C ARG A 26 -0.05 -12.57 -22.83
N LEU A 27 -0.63 -13.05 -21.73
CA LEU A 27 -2.07 -13.30 -21.68
C LEU A 27 -2.79 -11.96 -21.89
N ALA A 28 -3.71 -11.90 -22.85
CA ALA A 28 -4.40 -10.66 -23.26
C ALA A 28 -5.13 -9.92 -22.12
N GLU A 29 -5.29 -10.61 -20.99
CA GLU A 29 -6.08 -10.20 -19.85
C GLU A 29 -5.21 -9.94 -18.64
N VAL A 30 -3.90 -10.06 -18.74
CA VAL A 30 -2.95 -9.83 -17.67
C VAL A 30 -2.13 -8.60 -18.06
N SER A 31 -2.35 -7.51 -17.34
CA SER A 31 -1.63 -6.26 -17.52
C SER A 31 -0.31 -6.23 -16.76
N ALA A 32 -0.19 -6.97 -15.66
CA ALA A 32 1.04 -7.13 -14.91
C ALA A 32 1.00 -8.43 -14.09
N ALA A 33 2.16 -9.04 -13.88
CA ALA A 33 2.34 -10.21 -13.03
C ALA A 33 3.59 -10.04 -12.18
N ARG A 34 3.52 -10.41 -10.91
CA ARG A 34 4.67 -10.46 -10.00
C ARG A 34 4.66 -11.73 -9.16
N ILE A 35 5.78 -12.42 -9.10
CA ILE A 35 5.96 -13.68 -8.38
C ILE A 35 7.02 -13.48 -7.31
N VAL A 36 6.65 -13.77 -6.06
CA VAL A 36 7.56 -13.78 -4.92
C VAL A 36 7.93 -15.23 -4.63
N THR A 37 9.23 -15.49 -4.50
CA THR A 37 9.73 -16.82 -4.16
C THR A 37 10.45 -16.86 -2.83
N ASP A 38 10.47 -18.04 -2.21
CA ASP A 38 11.30 -18.30 -1.05
C ASP A 38 12.79 -18.45 -1.42
N ARG A 39 13.63 -18.72 -0.40
CA ARG A 39 15.09 -18.91 -0.55
C ARG A 39 15.46 -20.17 -1.35
N VAL A 40 14.49 -21.00 -1.73
CA VAL A 40 14.67 -22.24 -2.50
C VAL A 40 14.07 -22.08 -3.92
N GLY A 41 13.61 -20.88 -4.28
CA GLY A 41 13.04 -20.58 -5.59
C GLY A 41 11.59 -21.03 -5.76
N ARG A 42 10.90 -21.40 -4.68
CA ARG A 42 9.49 -21.82 -4.77
C ARG A 42 8.56 -20.60 -4.68
N PRO A 43 7.55 -20.47 -5.54
CA PRO A 43 6.55 -19.42 -5.46
C PRO A 43 5.82 -19.45 -4.11
N THR A 44 5.92 -18.37 -3.35
CA THR A 44 5.17 -18.16 -2.10
C THR A 44 4.00 -17.22 -2.29
N GLU A 45 4.10 -16.29 -3.26
CA GLU A 45 3.02 -15.36 -3.61
C GLU A 45 3.04 -15.06 -5.11
N VAL A 46 1.88 -14.92 -5.72
CA VAL A 46 1.70 -14.58 -7.13
C VAL A 46 0.64 -13.49 -7.23
N HIS A 47 1.03 -12.31 -7.66
CA HIS A 47 0.19 -11.13 -7.78
C HIS A 47 -0.08 -10.83 -9.24
N ILE A 48 -1.33 -10.89 -9.65
CA ILE A 48 -1.76 -10.77 -11.03
C ILE A 48 -2.70 -9.59 -11.14
N LEU A 49 -2.33 -8.65 -12.00
CA LEU A 49 -3.17 -7.55 -12.40
C LEU A 49 -3.83 -7.91 -13.72
N ALA A 50 -5.12 -8.23 -13.68
CA ALA A 50 -5.91 -8.57 -14.85
C ALA A 50 -6.70 -7.37 -15.38
N GLN A 51 -6.88 -7.29 -16.70
CA GLN A 51 -7.72 -6.32 -17.38
C GLN A 51 -8.80 -7.06 -18.19
N GLY A 52 -10.05 -6.61 -18.07
CA GLY A 52 -11.18 -7.18 -18.81
C GLY A 52 -12.19 -7.95 -17.95
N ALA A 53 -13.23 -8.47 -18.61
CA ALA A 53 -14.45 -8.97 -17.96
C ALA A 53 -14.43 -10.47 -17.60
N LYS A 54 -13.35 -11.23 -17.87
CA LYS A 54 -13.31 -12.65 -17.46
C LYS A 54 -13.29 -12.75 -15.95
N HIS A 55 -13.87 -13.82 -15.41
CA HIS A 55 -13.96 -14.01 -13.97
C HIS A 55 -12.59 -14.37 -13.34
N PRO A 56 -12.24 -13.87 -12.12
CA PRO A 56 -10.94 -14.10 -11.49
C PRO A 56 -10.50 -15.58 -11.41
N LYS A 57 -11.43 -16.49 -11.12
CA LYS A 57 -11.15 -17.94 -11.12
C LYS A 57 -10.69 -18.50 -12.48
N GLN A 58 -11.15 -17.91 -13.57
CA GLN A 58 -10.73 -18.30 -14.91
C GLN A 58 -9.32 -17.77 -15.20
N VAL A 59 -9.03 -16.53 -14.77
CA VAL A 59 -7.68 -15.94 -14.84
C VAL A 59 -6.67 -16.76 -14.03
N VAL A 60 -6.99 -17.17 -12.80
CA VAL A 60 -6.12 -18.06 -12.00
C VAL A 60 -5.85 -19.38 -12.73
N ARG A 61 -6.86 -19.98 -13.38
CA ARG A 61 -6.72 -21.24 -14.11
C ARG A 61 -5.83 -21.09 -15.35
N ASP A 62 -6.01 -20.01 -16.09
CA ASP A 62 -5.21 -19.73 -17.29
C ASP A 62 -3.73 -19.53 -16.91
N ILE A 63 -3.47 -18.85 -15.78
CA ILE A 63 -2.12 -18.64 -15.22
C ILE A 63 -1.49 -19.93 -14.72
N GLN A 64 -2.23 -20.77 -14.00
CA GLN A 64 -1.77 -22.10 -13.61
C GLN A 64 -1.42 -22.96 -14.83
N SER A 65 -2.20 -22.84 -15.92
CA SER A 65 -1.96 -23.60 -17.15
C SER A 65 -0.68 -23.12 -17.86
N VAL A 66 -0.43 -21.82 -17.93
CA VAL A 66 0.80 -21.26 -18.53
C VAL A 66 2.03 -21.63 -17.72
N ALA A 67 1.97 -21.48 -16.39
CA ALA A 67 3.10 -21.82 -15.51
C ALA A 67 3.48 -23.30 -15.59
N LEU A 68 2.48 -24.19 -15.66
CA LEU A 68 2.72 -25.63 -15.79
C LEU A 68 3.21 -26.04 -17.18
N ALA A 69 2.65 -25.49 -18.25
CA ALA A 69 2.96 -25.92 -19.61
C ALA A 69 4.29 -25.36 -20.15
N SER A 70 4.62 -24.10 -19.81
CA SER A 70 5.80 -23.42 -20.34
C SER A 70 7.03 -23.58 -19.43
N PHE A 71 6.83 -23.66 -18.11
CA PHE A 71 7.92 -23.66 -17.13
C PHE A 71 7.91 -24.88 -16.19
N GLY A 72 6.91 -25.76 -16.29
CA GLY A 72 6.81 -26.95 -15.42
C GLY A 72 6.51 -26.64 -13.96
N ILE A 73 6.05 -25.42 -13.64
CA ILE A 73 5.82 -24.95 -12.27
C ILE A 73 4.36 -25.14 -11.88
N GLU A 74 4.12 -25.91 -10.82
CA GLU A 74 2.80 -26.02 -10.20
C GLU A 74 2.55 -24.84 -9.24
N LEU A 75 1.62 -23.95 -9.60
CA LEU A 75 1.20 -22.84 -8.75
C LEU A 75 -0.05 -23.20 -7.94
N ASP A 76 0.00 -23.07 -6.60
CA ASP A 76 -1.21 -23.20 -5.77
C ASP A 76 -2.09 -21.96 -5.94
N ARG A 77 -3.38 -22.16 -6.22
CA ARG A 77 -4.36 -21.06 -6.30
C ARG A 77 -4.46 -20.21 -5.04
N ARG A 78 -4.04 -20.72 -3.87
CA ARG A 78 -4.07 -20.00 -2.58
C ARG A 78 -3.05 -18.87 -2.51
N ILE A 79 -1.97 -18.99 -3.26
CA ILE A 79 -0.92 -17.98 -3.33
C ILE A 79 -1.13 -17.01 -4.49
N VAL A 80 -2.12 -17.27 -5.37
CA VAL A 80 -2.46 -16.41 -6.52
C VAL A 80 -3.53 -15.39 -6.14
N SER A 81 -3.14 -14.13 -6.11
CA SER A 81 -4.02 -12.97 -5.94
C SER A 81 -4.27 -12.32 -7.30
N VAL A 82 -5.54 -12.20 -7.70
CA VAL A 82 -5.94 -11.57 -8.97
C VAL A 82 -6.71 -10.29 -8.68
N VAL A 83 -6.20 -9.18 -9.20
CA VAL A 83 -6.79 -7.84 -9.13
C VAL A 83 -7.32 -7.47 -10.52
N GLN A 84 -8.60 -7.13 -10.65
CA GLN A 84 -9.20 -6.81 -11.95
C GLN A 84 -9.40 -5.31 -12.14
N LEU A 85 -8.82 -4.77 -13.22
CA LEU A 85 -9.02 -3.42 -13.70
C LEU A 85 -10.05 -3.44 -14.83
N GLY A 86 -11.22 -2.85 -14.57
CA GLY A 86 -12.28 -2.67 -15.58
C GLY A 86 -13.32 -3.78 -15.56
N GLY A 87 -14.32 -3.65 -14.70
CA GLY A 87 -15.47 -4.54 -14.65
C GLY A 87 -16.69 -3.82 -14.08
N GLU A 88 -17.25 -2.87 -14.83
CA GLU A 88 -18.65 -2.47 -14.63
C GLU A 88 -19.55 -3.41 -15.44
N ALA A 89 -20.32 -4.26 -14.74
CA ALA A 89 -21.62 -4.82 -15.15
C ALA A 89 -22.16 -5.72 -14.01
N GLY A 90 -23.36 -5.55 -13.45
CA GLY A 90 -24.41 -4.61 -13.76
C GLY A 90 -25.70 -4.83 -12.94
N GLY A 91 -26.63 -3.90 -13.12
CA GLY A 91 -28.04 -3.92 -12.68
C GLY A 91 -28.42 -2.63 -11.95
N SER A 92 -29.32 -1.75 -12.39
CA SER A 92 -30.27 -1.76 -13.50
C SER A 92 -30.69 -0.31 -13.88
N ARG A 93 -30.69 -0.04 -15.20
CA ARG A 93 -31.65 0.70 -16.04
C ARG A 93 -32.18 2.12 -15.69
N SER A 94 -32.14 2.93 -16.76
CA SER A 94 -32.88 4.17 -17.08
C SER A 94 -32.24 5.44 -16.52
N GLY A 95 -31.79 6.43 -17.28
CA GLY A 95 -32.01 6.82 -18.67
C GLY A 95 -31.89 8.35 -18.70
N GLY A 96 -31.21 8.93 -19.70
CA GLY A 96 -31.16 10.39 -19.86
C GLY A 96 -29.83 10.89 -20.39
N VAL A 97 -29.84 11.26 -21.66
CA VAL A 97 -28.76 11.94 -22.38
C VAL A 97 -28.64 13.35 -21.82
N SER A 98 -27.45 13.84 -21.47
CA SER A 98 -27.12 15.28 -21.51
C SER A 98 -25.61 15.52 -21.41
N SER A 99 -25.06 15.95 -22.55
CA SER A 99 -24.05 17.01 -22.73
C SER A 99 -22.97 17.23 -21.66
N VAL A 100 -21.73 16.96 -22.08
CA VAL A 100 -20.49 17.59 -21.60
C VAL A 100 -20.69 19.07 -21.26
N SER A 101 -20.40 19.43 -20.00
CA SER A 101 -20.26 20.81 -19.54
C SER A 101 -18.88 20.98 -18.87
N PRO A 102 -18.15 22.06 -19.15
CA PRO A 102 -16.77 22.26 -18.71
C PRO A 102 -16.74 22.81 -17.27
N GLU A 103 -16.90 21.94 -16.29
CA GLU A 103 -16.81 22.30 -14.86
C GLU A 103 -15.83 21.36 -14.13
N ALA A 104 -14.66 21.18 -14.74
CA ALA A 104 -13.48 20.65 -14.06
C ALA A 104 -12.87 21.78 -13.21
N LEU A 105 -13.45 22.07 -12.04
CA LEU A 105 -12.79 22.83 -10.95
C LEU A 105 -13.52 22.78 -9.60
N GLU A 106 -14.70 22.15 -9.48
CA GLU A 106 -15.43 22.06 -8.21
C GLU A 106 -16.00 20.64 -7.98
N ASN A 107 -15.14 19.65 -7.81
CA ASN A 107 -15.57 18.42 -7.14
C ASN A 107 -14.84 18.35 -5.79
N PRO A 108 -15.46 18.82 -4.69
CA PRO A 108 -14.93 18.55 -3.36
C PRO A 108 -14.96 17.03 -3.20
N VAL A 109 -13.78 16.43 -3.07
CA VAL A 109 -13.57 15.02 -2.75
C VAL A 109 -14.64 14.62 -1.75
N ARG A 110 -15.56 13.73 -2.17
CA ARG A 110 -16.69 13.34 -1.35
C ARG A 110 -16.14 12.84 -0.03
N LEU A 111 -16.59 13.43 1.08
CA LEU A 111 -16.16 13.14 2.46
C LEU A 111 -16.23 11.64 2.86
N SER A 112 -16.87 10.84 2.01
CA SER A 112 -17.16 9.41 2.16
C SER A 112 -15.97 8.46 1.93
N ASP A 113 -14.83 8.93 1.40
CA ASP A 113 -13.69 8.06 1.03
C ASP A 113 -12.43 8.27 1.90
N ARG A 114 -12.60 8.86 3.09
CA ARG A 114 -11.48 9.21 3.97
C ARG A 114 -11.10 8.02 4.84
N THR A 115 -9.81 7.65 4.81
CA THR A 115 -9.25 6.68 5.75
C THR A 115 -9.33 7.21 7.19
N THR A 116 -9.85 6.38 8.08
CA THR A 116 -10.01 6.67 9.51
C THR A 116 -9.24 5.68 10.38
N LEU A 117 -8.90 6.12 11.59
CA LEU A 117 -8.24 5.28 12.58
C LEU A 117 -9.27 4.45 13.34
N ARG A 118 -9.12 3.12 13.33
CA ARG A 118 -9.93 2.21 14.14
C ARG A 118 -9.26 1.87 15.47
N HIS A 119 -7.97 1.52 15.46
CA HIS A 119 -7.27 1.06 16.65
C HIS A 119 -5.75 1.27 16.58
N VAL A 120 -5.12 1.48 17.73
CA VAL A 120 -3.65 1.43 17.89
C VAL A 120 -3.35 0.52 19.08
N ALA A 121 -2.51 -0.48 18.88
CA ALA A 121 -1.99 -1.35 19.92
C ALA A 121 -0.47 -1.25 19.97
N ALA A 122 0.11 -1.26 21.17
CA ALA A 122 1.55 -1.35 21.35
C ALA A 122 1.84 -2.43 22.37
N GLU A 123 2.68 -3.38 21.99
CA GLU A 123 3.16 -4.47 22.84
C GLU A 123 4.66 -4.29 23.03
N ALA A 124 5.13 -4.44 24.27
CA ALA A 124 6.54 -4.36 24.60
C ALA A 124 7.06 -5.76 24.96
N ASN A 125 8.18 -6.14 24.36
CA ASN A 125 8.93 -7.34 24.69
C ASN A 125 10.37 -6.95 25.02
N GLY A 126 10.67 -6.86 26.32
CA GLY A 126 11.96 -6.35 26.80
C GLY A 126 12.20 -4.90 26.37
N LEU A 127 13.25 -4.68 25.58
CA LEU A 127 13.63 -3.36 25.07
C LEU A 127 13.05 -3.04 23.67
N ARG A 128 12.25 -3.96 23.13
CA ARG A 128 11.59 -3.85 21.82
C ARG A 128 10.10 -3.60 21.99
N SER A 129 9.51 -2.83 21.09
CA SER A 129 8.07 -2.59 21.03
C SER A 129 7.56 -2.84 19.62
N LEU A 130 6.50 -3.64 19.50
CA LEU A 130 5.72 -3.83 18.29
C LEU A 130 4.48 -2.96 18.38
N VAL A 131 4.28 -2.09 17.39
CA VAL A 131 3.07 -1.29 17.25
C VAL A 131 2.24 -1.85 16.10
N ARG A 132 0.94 -2.01 16.34
CA ARG A 132 -0.07 -2.36 15.34
C ARG A 132 -1.06 -1.21 15.21
N VAL A 133 -1.31 -0.77 13.98
CA VAL A 133 -2.32 0.25 13.67
C VAL A 133 -3.35 -0.35 12.72
N THR A 134 -4.63 -0.13 13.03
CA THR A 134 -5.75 -0.57 12.19
C THR A 134 -6.45 0.64 11.61
N LEU A 135 -6.51 0.72 10.30
CA LEU A 135 -7.18 1.75 9.54
C LEU A 135 -8.39 1.17 8.82
N VAL A 136 -9.39 2.03 8.60
CA VAL A 136 -10.58 1.68 7.82
C VAL A 136 -10.81 2.77 6.79
N ASN A 137 -10.97 2.36 5.53
CA ASN A 137 -11.48 3.22 4.46
C ASN A 137 -12.71 2.54 3.87
N GLN A 138 -13.88 3.18 4.01
CA GLN A 138 -15.18 2.59 3.71
C GLN A 138 -15.34 1.20 4.39
N ASP A 139 -15.42 0.12 3.61
CA ASP A 139 -15.53 -1.27 4.09
C ASP A 139 -14.21 -2.04 4.05
N ARG A 140 -13.10 -1.39 3.68
CA ARG A 140 -11.77 -2.00 3.62
C ARG A 140 -11.00 -1.71 4.91
N GLU A 141 -10.59 -2.77 5.59
CA GLU A 141 -9.72 -2.70 6.76
C GLU A 141 -8.28 -3.01 6.36
N ALA A 142 -7.34 -2.23 6.87
CA ALA A 142 -5.91 -2.45 6.71
C ALA A 142 -5.20 -2.40 8.07
N ILE A 143 -4.16 -3.22 8.21
CA ILE A 143 -3.44 -3.38 9.46
C ILE A 143 -1.95 -3.21 9.18
N GLY A 144 -1.36 -2.17 9.76
CA GLY A 144 0.05 -1.87 9.62
C GLY A 144 0.84 -2.12 10.89
N PHE A 145 2.14 -2.35 10.72
CA PHE A 145 3.06 -2.75 11.78
C PHE A 145 4.35 -1.93 11.76
N ALA A 146 4.92 -1.71 12.95
CA ALA A 146 6.28 -1.20 13.08
C ALA A 146 6.91 -1.71 14.38
N GLU A 147 8.20 -2.03 14.34
CA GLU A 147 8.93 -2.52 15.50
C GLU A 147 10.19 -1.69 15.77
N GLY A 148 10.47 -1.40 17.04
CA GLY A 148 11.68 -0.67 17.42
C GLY A 148 11.87 -0.58 18.93
N SER A 149 12.60 0.45 19.39
CA SER A 149 12.88 0.64 20.81
C SER A 149 11.65 1.05 21.61
N VAL A 150 11.57 0.60 22.88
CA VAL A 150 10.55 1.05 23.86
C VAL A 150 10.72 2.50 24.33
N ALA A 151 11.84 3.15 23.98
CA ALA A 151 12.14 4.53 24.33
C ALA A 151 10.99 5.48 23.94
N SER A 152 10.67 6.44 24.82
CA SER A 152 9.53 7.35 24.61
C SER A 152 9.62 8.10 23.27
N SER A 153 10.82 8.54 22.89
CA SER A 153 11.08 9.25 21.63
C SER A 153 11.00 8.36 20.38
N ALA A 154 11.16 7.04 20.53
CA ALA A 154 11.01 6.08 19.43
C ALA A 154 9.54 5.70 19.20
N ARG A 155 8.74 5.65 20.27
CA ARG A 155 7.34 5.21 20.25
C ARG A 155 6.47 6.02 19.30
N HIS A 156 6.58 7.35 19.31
CA HIS A 156 5.80 8.21 18.41
C HIS A 156 6.12 7.91 16.93
N ARG A 157 7.40 7.74 16.59
CA ARG A 157 7.80 7.34 15.22
C ARG A 157 7.32 5.95 14.85
N LEU A 158 7.33 4.98 15.77
CA LEU A 158 6.78 3.64 15.52
C LEU A 158 5.29 3.67 15.21
N VAL A 159 4.51 4.46 15.96
CA VAL A 159 3.08 4.63 15.67
C VAL A 159 2.85 5.27 14.31
N ALA A 160 3.63 6.31 13.97
CA ALA A 160 3.55 6.94 12.66
C ALA A 160 3.90 5.96 11.53
N ALA A 161 4.98 5.18 11.68
CA ALA A 161 5.43 4.21 10.69
C ALA A 161 4.39 3.09 10.48
N ALA A 162 3.85 2.53 11.57
CA ALA A 162 2.77 1.54 11.48
C ALA A 162 1.50 2.11 10.81
N THR A 163 1.24 3.42 10.98
CA THR A 163 0.13 4.09 10.29
C THR A 163 0.39 4.22 8.79
N ILE A 164 1.60 4.58 8.37
CA ILE A 164 1.99 4.62 6.95
C ILE A 164 1.95 3.22 6.34
N ASP A 165 2.44 2.20 7.05
CA ASP A 165 2.37 0.80 6.63
C ASP A 165 0.93 0.33 6.38
N ALA A 166 0.00 0.71 7.26
CA ALA A 166 -1.43 0.47 7.05
C ALA A 166 -1.99 1.26 5.85
N LEU A 167 -1.52 2.50 5.62
CA LEU A 167 -1.95 3.32 4.49
C LEU A 167 -1.51 2.74 3.14
N ARG A 168 -0.33 2.13 3.04
CA ARG A 168 0.18 1.50 1.80
C ARG A 168 -0.75 0.41 1.25
N GLN A 169 -1.46 -0.28 2.15
CA GLN A 169 -2.44 -1.32 1.77
C GLN A 169 -3.74 -0.73 1.22
N LEU A 170 -4.08 0.50 1.61
CA LEU A 170 -5.31 1.18 1.19
C LEU A 170 -5.08 2.11 -0.02
N LEU A 171 -3.90 2.73 -0.09
CA LEU A 171 -3.54 3.77 -1.04
C LEU A 171 -2.18 3.47 -1.67
N PRO A 172 -2.11 3.11 -2.96
CA PRO A 172 -0.84 2.85 -3.66
C PRO A 172 0.15 4.02 -3.62
N ALA A 173 -0.36 5.26 -3.59
CA ALA A 173 0.46 6.47 -3.50
C ALA A 173 1.22 6.60 -2.16
N ALA A 174 0.83 5.87 -1.11
CA ALA A 174 1.52 5.88 0.18
C ALA A 174 2.82 5.05 0.18
N GLU A 175 3.12 4.32 -0.89
CA GLU A 175 4.34 3.50 -1.00
C GLU A 175 5.60 4.37 -0.88
N CYS A 176 5.59 5.55 -1.50
CA CYS A 176 6.71 6.50 -1.46
C CYS A 176 6.67 7.42 -0.23
N CYS A 177 5.79 7.17 0.75
CA CYS A 177 5.72 7.94 1.98
C CYS A 177 6.63 7.36 3.06
N ASP A 178 7.34 8.22 3.78
CA ASP A 178 8.09 7.86 4.98
C ASP A 178 7.91 8.88 6.10
N VAL A 179 8.11 8.45 7.34
CA VAL A 179 8.00 9.33 8.51
C VAL A 179 9.26 10.17 8.62
N ASP A 180 9.11 11.49 8.50
CA ASP A 180 10.20 12.44 8.81
C ASP A 180 10.22 12.73 10.32
N THR A 181 9.12 13.29 10.86
CA THR A 181 9.01 13.65 12.28
C THR A 181 7.65 13.23 12.86
N ALA A 182 7.65 12.79 14.13
CA ALA A 182 6.45 12.53 14.92
C ALA A 182 6.68 12.93 16.38
N GLN A 183 5.95 13.93 16.88
CA GLN A 183 6.17 14.52 18.21
C GLN A 183 4.86 15.00 18.86
N ILE A 184 4.89 15.13 20.19
CA ILE A 184 3.84 15.78 20.98
C ILE A 184 4.36 17.13 21.48
N LEU A 185 3.60 18.19 21.20
CA LEU A 185 3.90 19.56 21.59
C LEU A 185 2.79 20.08 22.52
N ARG A 186 3.17 20.75 23.60
CA ARG A 186 2.23 21.44 24.49
C ARG A 186 1.85 22.80 23.91
N VAL A 187 0.57 23.02 23.66
CA VAL A 187 0.01 24.29 23.18
C VAL A 187 -0.99 24.79 24.21
N GLY A 188 -0.56 25.74 25.06
CA GLY A 188 -1.37 26.17 26.20
C GLY A 188 -1.61 25.02 27.18
N THR A 189 -2.88 24.64 27.36
CA THR A 189 -3.28 23.51 28.21
C THR A 189 -3.40 22.19 27.47
N GLU A 190 -3.34 22.20 26.14
CA GLU A 190 -3.59 21.04 25.31
C GLU A 190 -2.29 20.42 24.80
N ASP A 191 -2.24 19.09 24.75
CA ASP A 191 -1.19 18.37 24.03
C ASP A 191 -1.63 18.15 22.57
N VAL A 192 -0.74 18.45 21.62
CA VAL A 192 -0.99 18.35 20.18
C VAL A 192 0.08 17.49 19.55
N ALA A 193 -0.34 16.42 18.87
CA ALA A 193 0.51 15.65 17.99
C ALA A 193 0.78 16.43 16.71
N VAL A 194 2.05 16.51 16.30
CA VAL A 194 2.50 17.09 15.03
C VAL A 194 3.37 16.08 14.32
N VAL A 195 3.05 15.83 13.05
CA VAL A 195 3.73 14.85 12.20
C VAL A 195 4.09 15.49 10.86
N THR A 196 5.28 15.17 10.36
CA THR A 196 5.70 15.41 8.98
C THR A 196 5.97 14.07 8.28
N VAL A 197 5.47 13.96 7.05
CA VAL A 197 5.65 12.79 6.18
C VAL A 197 6.38 13.26 4.93
N ALA A 198 7.51 12.63 4.63
CA ALA A 198 8.23 12.83 3.39
C ALA A 198 7.58 11.97 2.30
N PHE A 199 7.50 12.52 1.09
CA PHE A 199 6.96 11.84 -0.08
C PHE A 199 7.79 12.19 -1.30
N VAL A 200 8.24 11.19 -2.05
CA VAL A 200 9.11 11.36 -3.21
C VAL A 200 8.36 11.04 -4.50
N LEU A 201 8.27 12.00 -5.41
CA LEU A 201 7.73 11.85 -6.76
C LEU A 201 8.75 12.36 -7.77
N THR A 202 9.04 11.59 -8.82
CA THR A 202 9.81 12.06 -9.99
C THR A 202 11.04 12.91 -9.63
N SER A 203 11.80 12.46 -8.63
CA SER A 203 13.04 13.11 -8.15
C SER A 203 12.89 14.37 -7.28
N ALA A 204 11.67 14.76 -6.90
CA ALA A 204 11.40 15.85 -5.97
C ALA A 204 10.85 15.33 -4.63
N GLU A 205 11.42 15.81 -3.54
CA GLU A 205 10.95 15.53 -2.18
C GLU A 205 9.90 16.57 -1.77
N HIS A 206 8.77 16.08 -1.27
CA HIS A 206 7.69 16.90 -0.75
C HIS A 206 7.43 16.55 0.72
N LEU A 207 7.23 17.58 1.54
CA LEU A 207 6.82 17.41 2.93
C LEU A 207 5.31 17.65 3.08
N LEU A 208 4.64 16.67 3.68
CA LEU A 208 3.27 16.75 4.15
C LEU A 208 3.28 16.97 5.66
N SER A 209 2.39 17.82 6.17
CA SER A 209 2.26 18.05 7.60
C SER A 209 0.82 17.85 8.06
N GLY A 210 0.69 17.26 9.24
CA GLY A 210 -0.59 17.02 9.89
C GLY A 210 -0.48 17.16 11.39
N SER A 211 -1.63 17.42 12.02
CA SER A 211 -1.72 17.61 13.46
C SER A 211 -3.01 17.04 14.03
N ALA A 212 -2.98 16.68 15.31
CA ALA A 212 -4.17 16.24 16.03
C ALA A 212 -4.05 16.50 17.53
N VAL A 213 -5.12 17.01 18.14
CA VAL A 213 -5.18 17.16 19.60
C VAL A 213 -5.18 15.78 20.27
N VAL A 214 -4.41 15.66 21.35
CA VAL A 214 -4.37 14.47 22.21
C VAL A 214 -5.65 14.41 23.02
N ARG A 215 -6.42 13.34 22.84
CA ARG A 215 -7.69 13.13 23.54
C ARG A 215 -7.50 12.03 24.58
N ARG A 216 -8.08 12.21 25.78
CA ARG A 216 -8.04 11.21 26.86
C ARG A 216 -6.62 10.73 27.20
N ARG A 217 -5.61 11.59 27.01
CA ARG A 217 -4.17 11.27 27.16
C ARG A 217 -3.66 10.12 26.27
N ASP A 218 -4.35 9.83 25.17
CA ASP A 218 -3.93 8.84 24.17
C ASP A 218 -3.08 9.51 23.08
N GLU A 219 -1.77 9.60 23.35
CA GLU A 219 -0.78 10.14 22.43
C GLU A 219 -0.66 9.30 21.16
N SER A 220 -0.70 7.97 21.27
CA SER A 220 -0.56 7.06 20.14
C SER A 220 -1.68 7.28 19.12
N ALA A 221 -2.93 7.31 19.56
CA ALA A 221 -4.03 7.60 18.66
C ALA A 221 -3.96 9.03 18.09
N ALA A 222 -3.41 10.00 18.82
CA ALA A 222 -3.20 11.35 18.31
C ALA A 222 -2.15 11.39 17.19
N ILE A 223 -1.02 10.70 17.37
CA ILE A 223 0.01 10.59 16.33
C ILE A 223 -0.56 9.95 15.05
N ALA A 224 -1.27 8.83 15.18
CA ALA A 224 -1.90 8.18 14.02
C ALA A 224 -2.92 9.10 13.31
N ARG A 225 -3.72 9.86 14.08
CA ARG A 225 -4.62 10.87 13.49
C ARG A 225 -3.86 12.01 12.80
N ALA A 226 -2.72 12.45 13.34
CA ALA A 226 -1.90 13.49 12.72
C ALA A 226 -1.29 13.01 11.39
N VAL A 227 -0.89 11.73 11.28
CA VAL A 227 -0.49 11.12 10.00
C VAL A 227 -1.63 11.19 8.99
N LEU A 228 -2.84 10.75 9.39
CA LEU A 228 -4.03 10.79 8.53
C LEU A 228 -4.40 12.23 8.13
N ASP A 229 -4.22 13.20 9.02
CA ASP A 229 -4.44 14.62 8.75
C ASP A 229 -3.45 15.15 7.68
N ALA A 230 -2.20 14.67 7.70
CA ALA A 230 -1.19 15.00 6.70
C ALA A 230 -1.51 14.41 5.32
N THR A 231 -1.93 13.14 5.27
CA THR A 231 -2.10 12.39 4.03
C THR A 231 -3.47 12.60 3.38
N ASN A 232 -4.57 12.61 4.16
CA ASN A 232 -5.93 12.75 3.64
C ASN A 232 -6.19 14.11 2.95
N ARG A 233 -5.38 15.15 3.23
CA ARG A 233 -5.54 16.47 2.59
C ARG A 233 -4.89 16.56 1.20
N ARG A 234 -3.82 15.80 0.94
CA ARG A 234 -3.01 15.96 -0.30
C ARG A 234 -3.06 14.77 -1.23
N LEU A 235 -3.19 13.54 -0.72
CA LEU A 235 -3.42 12.37 -1.59
C LEU A 235 -4.79 12.42 -2.27
N ALA A 236 -5.73 13.18 -1.73
CA ALA A 236 -7.03 13.46 -2.33
C ALA A 236 -6.98 14.52 -3.46
N ILE A 237 -5.85 15.22 -3.63
CA ILE A 237 -5.65 16.28 -4.64
C ILE A 237 -4.70 15.80 -5.76
N VAL A 238 -3.88 14.77 -5.48
CA VAL A 238 -2.89 14.20 -6.41
C VAL A 238 -3.41 12.91 -7.09
N LEU A 239 -4.51 12.34 -6.60
CA LEU A 239 -5.35 11.30 -7.25
C LEU A 239 -6.59 11.95 -7.85
#